data_AF-A0A1G3TGF7-F1
#
_entry.id   AF-A0A1G3TGF7-F1
#
_cell.length_a   1.000
_cell.length_b   1.000
_cell.length_c   1.000
_cell.angle_alpha   90.00
_cell.angle_beta   90.00
_cell.angle_gamma   90.00
#
_symmetry.space_group_name_H-M   'P 1'
#
loop_
_entity.id
_entity.type
_entity.pdbx_description
1 polymer ?
#
loop_
_entity_poly.entity_id
_entity_poly.type
_entity_poly.pdbx_seq_one_letter_code
_entity_poly.pdbx_strand_id
1 'polypeptide(L)'
;MITINSSDFIKKPSYITQPLDITFVEDAKKHIVKSVVIPYELYEKLKVKIEDELYLLQNAKALGKKSYQEFLKIEEVVEDYS
;
A
#
# COMPACT_ATOMS: atom_id res chain seq x y z
N MET A 1 1.07 3.53 16.05
CA MET A 1 0.01 4.31 15.35
C MET A 1 -0.34 5.55 16.14
N ILE A 2 -0.21 6.73 15.54
CA ILE A 2 -0.32 8.03 16.21
C ILE A 2 -1.27 8.94 15.42
N THR A 3 -2.04 9.77 16.10
CA THR A 3 -2.86 10.82 15.49
C THR A 3 -2.34 12.19 15.90
N ILE A 4 -2.12 13.06 14.92
CA ILE A 4 -1.65 14.44 15.12
C ILE A 4 -2.56 15.40 14.37
N ASN A 5 -2.60 16.65 14.82
CA ASN A 5 -3.26 17.73 14.07
C ASN A 5 -2.25 18.54 13.26
N SER A 6 -2.73 19.41 12.37
CA SER A 6 -1.85 20.26 11.55
C SER A 6 -0.98 21.22 12.36
N SER A 7 -1.35 21.59 13.60
CA SER A 7 -0.53 22.46 14.45
C SER A 7 0.66 21.72 15.09
N ASP A 8 0.55 20.40 15.22
CA ASP A 8 1.62 19.56 15.77
C ASP A 8 2.78 19.38 14.79
N PHE A 9 2.58 19.76 13.52
CA PHE A 9 3.63 19.72 12.48
C PHE A 9 4.86 20.54 12.88
N ILE A 10 4.62 21.70 13.49
CA ILE A 10 5.69 22.61 13.92
C ILE A 10 6.24 22.16 15.27
N LYS A 11 5.38 21.67 16.18
CA LYS A 11 5.76 21.30 17.55
C LYS A 11 6.54 19.99 17.61
N LYS A 12 6.23 19.04 16.71
CA LYS A 12 6.78 17.69 16.69
C LYS A 12 7.02 17.23 15.25
N PRO A 13 7.97 17.86 14.53
CA PRO A 13 8.20 17.59 13.11
C PRO A 13 8.67 16.16 12.83
N SER A 14 9.26 15.49 13.83
CA SER A 14 9.74 14.10 13.72
C SER A 14 8.67 13.11 13.28
N TYR A 15 7.39 13.35 13.63
CA TYR A 15 6.27 12.50 13.20
C TYR A 15 5.99 12.57 11.69
N ILE A 16 6.60 13.53 10.97
CA ILE A 16 6.45 13.72 9.53
C ILE A 16 7.77 13.43 8.82
N THR A 17 8.87 13.93 9.36
CA THR A 17 10.18 13.84 8.70
C THR A 17 10.85 12.48 8.87
N GLN A 18 10.68 11.84 10.02
CA GLN A 18 11.23 10.52 10.34
C GLN A 18 10.21 9.68 11.11
N PRO A 19 9.07 9.34 10.49
CA PRO A 19 8.02 8.57 11.13
C PRO A 19 8.51 7.15 11.42
N LEU A 20 8.49 6.76 12.69
CA LEU A 20 8.71 5.38 13.12
C LEU A 20 7.41 4.55 13.06
N ASP A 21 6.28 5.24 13.06
CA ASP A 21 4.93 4.68 13.16
C ASP A 21 4.01 5.32 12.12
N ILE A 22 2.94 4.62 11.75
CA ILE A 22 1.87 5.21 10.92
C ILE A 22 1.25 6.38 11.68
N THR A 23 1.27 7.55 11.05
CA THR A 23 0.80 8.81 11.63
C THR A 23 -0.38 9.35 10.83
N PHE A 24 -1.51 9.54 11.49
CA PHE A 24 -2.72 10.13 10.92
C PHE A 24 -2.73 11.63 11.18
N VAL A 25 -2.98 12.40 10.13
CA VAL A 25 -3.12 13.86 10.21
C VAL A 25 -4.59 14.20 10.17
N GLU A 26 -5.09 14.73 11.28
CA GLU A 26 -6.46 15.19 11.42
C GLU A 26 -6.59 16.71 11.28
N ASP A 27 -7.73 17.13 10.74
CA ASP A 27 -8.19 18.50 10.85
C ASP A 27 -8.73 18.75 12.26
N ALA A 28 -8.05 19.61 13.02
CA ALA A 28 -8.42 19.93 14.40
C ALA A 28 -9.86 20.46 14.56
N LYS A 29 -10.46 21.04 13.52
CA LYS A 29 -11.82 21.59 13.58
C LYS A 29 -12.90 20.57 13.23
N LYS A 30 -12.59 19.63 12.34
CA LYS A 30 -13.58 18.69 11.80
C LYS A 30 -13.43 17.27 12.36
N HIS A 31 -12.32 16.97 13.05
CA HIS A 31 -11.97 15.62 13.50
C HIS A 31 -12.04 14.58 12.37
N ILE A 32 -11.62 15.00 11.17
CA ILE A 32 -11.55 14.15 9.99
C ILE A 32 -10.08 13.96 9.65
N VAL A 33 -9.68 12.70 9.47
CA VAL A 33 -8.37 12.33 8.92
C VAL A 33 -8.29 12.83 7.49
N LYS A 34 -7.32 13.72 7.22
CA LYS A 34 -7.06 14.24 5.87
C LYS A 34 -5.92 13.52 5.17
N SER A 35 -4.95 13.05 5.93
CA SER A 35 -3.72 12.50 5.36
C SER A 35 -3.12 11.46 6.30
N VAL A 36 -2.33 10.57 5.72
CA VAL A 36 -1.59 9.53 6.45
C VAL A 36 -0.13 9.63 6.04
N VAL A 37 0.74 9.64 7.03
CA VAL A 37 2.18 9.55 6.87
C VAL A 37 2.61 8.15 7.30
N ILE A 38 3.38 7.48 6.44
CA ILE A 38 3.89 6.14 6.69
C ILE A 38 5.42 6.14 6.70
N PRO A 39 6.07 5.28 7.51
CA PRO A 39 7.50 5.03 7.43
C PRO A 39 7.92 4.62 6.02
N TYR A 40 9.05 5.13 5.55
CA TYR A 40 9.54 4.84 4.19
C TYR A 40 9.77 3.34 3.96
N GLU A 41 10.32 2.65 4.95
CA GLU A 41 10.52 1.19 4.89
C GLU A 41 9.20 0.42 4.70
N LEU A 42 8.11 0.92 5.29
CA LEU A 42 6.78 0.35 5.11
C LEU A 42 6.23 0.68 3.72
N TYR A 43 6.45 1.91 3.25
CA TYR A 43 6.09 2.32 1.90
C TYR A 43 6.75 1.43 0.83
N GLU A 44 8.05 1.13 0.94
CA GLU A 44 8.73 0.29 -0.04
C GLU A 44 8.11 -1.12 -0.11
N LYS A 45 7.81 -1.73 1.04
CA LYS A 45 7.14 -3.04 1.10
C LYS A 45 5.75 -3.01 0.51
N LEU A 46 4.99 -1.94 0.78
CA LEU A 46 3.62 -1.78 0.26
C LEU A 46 3.63 -1.50 -1.25
N LYS A 47 4.58 -0.70 -1.72
CA LYS A 47 4.71 -0.32 -3.13
C LYS A 47 4.84 -1.57 -4.00
N VAL A 48 5.75 -2.48 -3.66
CA VAL A 48 5.95 -3.73 -4.41
C VAL A 48 4.66 -4.54 -4.49
N LYS A 49 4.00 -4.75 -3.34
CA LYS A 49 2.72 -5.50 -3.30
C LYS A 49 1.61 -4.83 -4.12
N ILE A 50 1.52 -3.50 -4.08
CA ILE A 50 0.54 -2.76 -4.86
C ILE A 50 0.85 -2.86 -6.35
N GLU A 51 2.12 -2.77 -6.75
CA GLU A 51 2.55 -2.91 -8.14
C GLU A 51 2.26 -4.32 -8.68
N ASP A 52 2.51 -5.36 -7.88
CA ASP A 52 2.18 -6.75 -8.21
C ASP A 52 0.67 -6.95 -8.40
N GLU A 53 -0.15 -6.44 -7.47
CA GLU A 53 -1.61 -6.47 -7.58
C GLU A 53 -2.12 -5.68 -8.79
N LEU A 54 -1.53 -4.51 -9.05
CA LEU A 54 -1.89 -3.70 -10.21
C LEU A 54 -1.54 -4.42 -11.51
N TYR A 55 -0.41 -5.12 -11.55
CA TYR A 55 0.02 -5.96 -12.67
C TYR A 55 -0.97 -7.11 -12.91
N LEU A 56 -1.36 -7.84 -11.86
CA LEU A 56 -2.36 -8.91 -11.95
C LEU A 56 -3.72 -8.37 -12.44
N LEU A 57 -4.18 -7.23 -11.92
CA LEU A 57 -5.41 -6.59 -12.35
C LEU A 57 -5.37 -6.13 -13.81
N GLN A 58 -4.24 -5.59 -14.26
CA GLN A 58 -4.05 -5.18 -15.65
C GLN A 58 -4.02 -6.39 -16.58
N ASN A 59 -3.33 -7.46 -16.19
CA ASN A 59 -3.34 -8.72 -16.92
C ASN A 59 -4.74 -9.33 -16.97
N ALA A 60 -5.49 -9.34 -15.87
CA ALA A 60 -6.88 -9.81 -15.85
C ALA A 60 -7.80 -8.97 -16.75
N LYS A 61 -7.52 -7.68 -16.93
CA LYS A 61 -8.25 -6.80 -17.86
C LYS A 61 -7.82 -7.01 -19.32
N ALA A 62 -6.53 -7.25 -19.57
CA ALA A 62 -5.95 -7.44 -20.90
C ALA A 62 -6.23 -8.83 -21.46
N LEU A 63 -6.17 -9.85 -20.60
CA LEU A 63 -6.59 -11.21 -20.89
C LEU A 63 -8.10 -11.24 -20.80
N GLY A 64 -8.79 -11.10 -21.94
CA GLY A 64 -10.22 -11.43 -22.01
C GLY A 64 -10.46 -12.78 -21.33
N LYS A 65 -11.59 -12.95 -20.63
CA LYS A 65 -11.93 -14.04 -19.66
C LYS A 65 -11.31 -15.43 -19.91
N LYS A 66 -11.11 -15.80 -21.18
CA LYS A 66 -10.47 -17.04 -21.66
C LYS A 66 -8.97 -17.12 -21.33
N SER A 67 -8.20 -16.05 -21.54
CA SER A 67 -6.75 -16.06 -21.38
C SER A 67 -6.31 -15.91 -19.91
N TYR A 68 -7.15 -15.31 -19.05
CA TYR A 68 -6.94 -15.31 -17.59
C TYR A 68 -7.14 -16.71 -16.99
N GLN A 69 -8.12 -17.47 -17.51
CA GLN A 69 -8.31 -18.87 -17.15
C GLN A 69 -7.19 -19.79 -17.68
N GLU A 70 -6.57 -19.45 -18.81
CA GLU A 70 -5.37 -20.16 -19.29
C GLU A 70 -4.14 -19.86 -18.43
N PHE A 71 -3.94 -18.61 -17.98
CA PHE A 71 -2.83 -18.25 -17.08
C PHE A 71 -2.92 -19.01 -15.74
N LEU A 72 -4.09 -19.02 -15.09
CA LEU A 72 -4.32 -19.77 -13.84
C LEU A 72 -4.10 -21.29 -14.01
N LYS A 73 -4.31 -21.84 -15.20
CA LYS A 73 -4.03 -23.25 -15.50
C LYS A 73 -2.54 -23.56 -15.71
N ILE A 74 -1.75 -22.56 -16.09
CA ILE A 74 -0.31 -22.71 -16.30
C ILE A 74 0.45 -22.70 -14.97
N GLU A 75 -0.02 -21.96 -13.96
CA GLU A 75 0.61 -21.92 -12.64
C GLU A 75 0.40 -23.19 -11.79
N GLU A 76 -0.55 -24.07 -12.13
CA GLU A 76 -0.93 -25.18 -11.23
C GLU A 76 -0.13 -26.48 -11.39
N VAL A 77 0.89 -26.58 -12.25
CA VAL A 77 1.70 -27.82 -12.33
C VAL A 77 3.16 -27.52 -12.70
N VAL A 78 4.08 -27.55 -11.74
CA VAL A 78 5.16 -28.56 -11.59
C VAL A 78 5.75 -28.46 -10.17
N GLU A 79 5.06 -28.98 -9.15
CA GLU A 79 5.74 -29.55 -7.97
C GLU A 79 5.80 -31.07 -8.19
N ASP A 80 6.74 -31.50 -9.04
CA ASP A 80 7.31 -32.86 -8.98
C ASP A 80 8.56 -32.88 -9.85
N TYR A 81 9.69 -32.49 -9.26
CA TYR A 81 10.99 -33.02 -9.67
C TYR A 81 11.45 -33.95 -8.55
N SER A 82 11.20 -35.24 -8.80
CA SER A 82 11.76 -36.42 -8.13
C SER A 82 13.25 -36.34 -7.85
#